data_AF-A0A8K1FDD4-F1
#
_entry.id   AF-A0A8K1FDD4-F1
#
_cell.length_a   1.000
_cell.length_b   1.000
_cell.length_c   1.000
_cell.angle_alpha   90.00
_cell.angle_beta   90.00
_cell.angle_gamma   90.00
#
_symmetry.space_group_name_H-M   'P 1'
#
loop_
_entity.id
_entity.type
_entity.pdbx_description
1 polymer ?
#
loop_
_entity_poly.entity_id
_entity_poly.type
_entity_poly.pdbx_seq_one_letter_code
_entity_poly.pdbx_strand_id
1 'polypeptide(L)'
;MHKLFSGGWVGPAEVGGSLFVLLFSMNYYRSFLQWNAMRSDVKTATLSDPVLQLLTPMDCSIVMSAVVYGMLVAGSVYCRNKPDVFITAAQTLTLALWTRMLMIYLVPVKSPRGAIPLSSSIHETVGSAPSLVACTLLAVTRRHHCAWRWAFASFAMVSGLLGLAQKLQYTADLITTPSLVTLVASVVAAVRQTVGQITSKAKLKKL
;
A
#
# COMPACT_ATOMS: atom_id res chain seq x y z
N MET A 1 7.36 14.79 22.78
CA MET A 1 8.00 13.95 21.74
C MET A 1 7.78 14.51 20.32
N HIS A 2 8.02 15.80 20.07
CA HIS A 2 7.66 16.47 18.79
C HIS A 2 8.87 16.85 17.91
N LYS A 3 10.09 16.50 18.32
CA LYS A 3 11.36 16.90 17.65
C LYS A 3 12.14 15.74 17.00
N LEU A 4 11.58 14.53 16.94
CA LEU A 4 12.34 13.33 16.54
C LEU A 4 12.40 13.02 15.03
N PHE A 5 11.79 13.85 14.17
CA PHE A 5 11.72 13.58 12.72
C PHE A 5 12.08 14.76 11.80
N SER A 6 12.59 15.89 12.31
CA SER A 6 13.00 17.02 11.46
C SER A 6 14.44 16.91 10.92
N GLY A 7 14.99 15.68 10.82
CA GLY A 7 16.44 15.47 10.70
C GLY A 7 16.94 14.86 9.39
N GLY A 8 16.08 14.62 8.40
CA GLY A 8 16.50 14.14 7.08
C GLY A 8 16.35 15.26 6.06
N TRP A 9 17.44 15.67 5.42
CA TRP A 9 17.37 16.65 4.34
C TRP A 9 16.66 16.01 3.14
N VAL A 10 15.37 16.29 2.95
CA VAL A 10 14.63 15.83 1.78
C VAL A 10 15.08 16.64 0.56
N GLY A 11 16.12 16.17 -0.11
CA GLY A 11 16.54 16.73 -1.38
C GLY A 11 15.52 16.39 -2.48
N PRO A 12 15.39 17.22 -3.53
CA PRO A 12 14.55 16.90 -4.70
C PRO A 12 14.96 15.55 -5.34
N ALA A 13 16.24 15.17 -5.23
CA ALA A 13 16.74 13.87 -5.68
C ALA A 13 16.13 12.69 -4.91
N GLU A 14 15.91 12.81 -3.59
CA GLU A 14 15.28 11.74 -2.79
C GLU A 14 13.79 11.57 -3.12
N VAL A 15 13.10 12.69 -3.35
CA VAL A 15 11.70 12.70 -3.78
C VAL A 15 11.59 12.01 -5.14
N GLY A 16 12.40 12.46 -6.12
CA GLY A 16 12.43 11.89 -7.46
C GLY A 16 12.80 10.41 -7.46
N GLY A 17 13.82 10.02 -6.71
CA GLY A 17 14.24 8.63 -6.57
C GLY A 17 13.16 7.75 -5.95
N SER A 18 12.51 8.20 -4.87
CA SER A 18 11.45 7.42 -4.21
C SER A 18 10.21 7.25 -5.09
N LEU A 19 9.83 8.30 -5.84
CA LEU A 19 8.75 8.23 -6.83
C LEU A 19 9.10 7.29 -7.98
N PHE A 20 10.31 7.38 -8.52
CA PHE A 20 10.77 6.50 -9.59
C PHE A 20 10.73 5.03 -9.15
N VAL A 21 11.27 4.72 -7.98
CA VAL A 21 11.26 3.35 -7.42
C VAL A 21 9.83 2.87 -7.18
N LEU A 22 8.93 3.74 -6.70
CA LEU A 22 7.53 3.38 -6.49
C LEU A 22 6.83 3.05 -7.83
N LEU A 23 6.96 3.92 -8.84
CA LEU A 23 6.36 3.71 -10.16
C LEU A 23 6.93 2.46 -10.85
N PHE A 24 8.23 2.23 -10.73
CA PHE A 24 8.87 1.00 -11.19
C PHE A 24 8.28 -0.22 -10.48
N SER A 25 8.14 -0.17 -9.15
CA SER A 25 7.61 -1.27 -8.36
C SER A 25 6.13 -1.55 -8.66
N MET A 26 5.32 -0.53 -8.92
CA MET A 26 3.92 -0.69 -9.34
C MET A 26 3.82 -1.37 -10.71
N ASN A 27 4.63 -0.95 -11.69
CA ASN A 27 4.67 -1.59 -13.00
C ASN A 27 5.16 -3.04 -12.91
N TYR A 28 6.20 -3.29 -12.11
CA TYR A 28 6.70 -4.64 -11.88
C TYR A 28 5.66 -5.51 -11.19
N TYR A 29 4.93 -4.98 -10.21
CA TYR A 29 3.84 -5.69 -9.53
C TYR A 29 2.75 -6.12 -10.51
N ARG A 30 2.33 -5.24 -11.44
CA ARG A 30 1.38 -5.58 -12.49
C ARG A 30 1.87 -6.75 -13.35
N SER A 31 3.11 -6.67 -13.84
CA SER A 31 3.72 -7.73 -14.65
C SER A 31 3.85 -9.04 -13.86
N PHE A 32 4.20 -8.96 -12.58
CA PHE A 32 4.28 -10.10 -11.67
C PHE A 32 2.92 -10.78 -11.48
N LEU A 33 1.83 -10.01 -11.29
CA LEU A 33 0.48 -10.57 -11.18
C LEU A 33 0.04 -11.27 -12.47
N GLN A 34 0.35 -10.70 -13.64
CA GLN A 34 0.04 -11.32 -14.93
C GLN A 34 0.83 -12.63 -15.12
N TRP A 35 2.12 -12.62 -14.82
CA TRP A 35 2.96 -13.82 -14.83
C TRP A 35 2.42 -14.89 -13.87
N ASN A 36 2.08 -14.50 -12.63
CA ASN A 36 1.56 -15.41 -11.62
C ASN A 36 0.21 -16.01 -12.02
N ALA A 37 -0.61 -15.29 -12.80
CA ALA A 37 -1.87 -15.80 -13.33
C ALA A 37 -1.69 -16.85 -14.43
N MET A 38 -0.60 -16.78 -15.20
CA MET A 38 -0.28 -17.74 -16.28
C MET A 38 0.49 -18.96 -15.78
N ARG A 39 1.04 -18.91 -14.57
CA ARG A 39 1.87 -19.97 -13.99
C ARG A 39 1.02 -21.22 -13.70
N SER A 40 1.32 -22.33 -14.38
CA SER A 40 0.65 -23.63 -14.20
C SER A 40 1.44 -24.59 -13.31
N ASP A 41 2.66 -24.23 -12.95
CA ASP A 41 3.68 -25.11 -12.38
C ASP A 41 3.52 -25.34 -10.87
N VAL A 42 2.64 -24.59 -10.19
CA VAL A 42 2.37 -24.77 -8.75
C VAL A 42 0.90 -25.12 -8.52
N LYS A 43 0.63 -26.16 -7.71
CA LYS A 43 -0.72 -26.47 -7.26
C LYS A 43 -1.27 -25.30 -6.44
N THR A 44 -2.10 -24.47 -7.06
CA THR A 44 -2.79 -23.37 -6.39
C THR A 44 -3.80 -23.94 -5.40
N ALA A 45 -3.64 -23.64 -4.11
CA ALA A 45 -4.64 -23.98 -3.12
C ALA A 45 -5.83 -23.02 -3.26
N THR A 46 -7.05 -23.56 -3.42
CA THR A 46 -8.28 -22.77 -3.25
C THR A 46 -8.59 -22.66 -1.77
N LEU A 47 -8.42 -21.47 -1.22
CA LEU A 47 -8.82 -21.19 0.16
C LEU A 47 -10.35 -21.10 0.22
N SER A 48 -10.97 -21.95 1.04
CA SER A 48 -12.41 -21.92 1.26
C SER A 48 -12.73 -20.82 2.27
N ASP A 49 -13.16 -19.67 1.78
CA ASP A 49 -13.49 -18.50 2.60
C ASP A 49 -15.02 -18.45 2.81
N PRO A 50 -15.52 -18.69 4.04
CA PRO A 50 -16.95 -18.75 4.31
C PRO A 50 -17.63 -17.39 4.05
N VAL A 51 -16.94 -16.28 4.30
CA VAL A 51 -17.50 -14.94 4.07
C VAL A 51 -17.71 -14.71 2.57
N LEU A 52 -16.73 -15.08 1.73
CA LEU A 52 -16.85 -14.94 0.28
C LEU A 52 -17.90 -15.88 -0.35
N GLN A 53 -18.29 -16.96 0.33
CA GLN A 53 -19.36 -17.84 -0.13
C GLN A 53 -20.74 -17.24 0.08
N LEU A 54 -20.93 -16.46 1.14
CA LEU A 54 -22.20 -15.77 1.41
C LEU A 54 -22.39 -14.52 0.54
N LEU A 55 -21.32 -13.90 0.06
CA LEU A 55 -21.42 -12.69 -0.76
C LEU A 55 -21.65 -13.02 -2.25
N THR A 56 -22.70 -12.44 -2.82
CA THR A 56 -22.88 -12.36 -4.27
C THR A 56 -21.94 -11.29 -4.84
N PRO A 57 -21.15 -11.59 -5.90
CA PRO A 57 -20.26 -10.60 -6.49
C PRO A 57 -21.07 -9.43 -7.06
N MET A 58 -20.73 -8.21 -6.67
CA MET A 58 -21.37 -6.98 -7.17
C MET A 58 -20.35 -6.11 -7.89
N ASP A 59 -20.72 -5.49 -9.01
CA ASP A 59 -19.82 -4.56 -9.68
C ASP A 59 -19.77 -3.22 -8.94
N CYS A 60 -18.72 -3.05 -8.14
CA CYS A 60 -18.44 -1.81 -7.41
C CYS A 60 -17.31 -0.97 -8.06
N SER A 61 -17.00 -1.16 -9.35
CA SER A 61 -15.81 -0.58 -9.99
C SER A 61 -15.80 0.95 -9.95
N ILE A 62 -16.98 1.58 -10.13
CA ILE A 62 -17.15 3.04 -10.07
C ILE A 62 -16.93 3.55 -8.64
N VAL A 63 -17.49 2.86 -7.64
CA VAL A 63 -17.35 3.26 -6.25
C VAL A 63 -15.91 3.10 -5.78
N MET A 64 -15.24 2.01 -6.16
CA MET A 64 -13.82 1.82 -5.87
C MET A 64 -12.96 2.90 -6.50
N SER A 65 -13.22 3.26 -7.76
CA SER A 65 -12.42 4.29 -8.42
C SER A 65 -12.59 5.64 -7.70
N ALA A 66 -13.82 6.01 -7.33
CA ALA A 66 -14.09 7.21 -6.53
C ALA A 66 -13.36 7.19 -5.18
N VAL A 67 -13.33 6.04 -4.48
CA VAL A 67 -12.60 5.88 -3.21
C VAL A 67 -11.09 6.02 -3.40
N VAL A 68 -10.52 5.39 -4.43
CA VAL A 68 -9.08 5.47 -4.72
C VAL A 68 -8.69 6.91 -5.07
N TYR A 69 -9.44 7.59 -5.94
CA TYR A 69 -9.17 8.99 -6.26
C TYR A 69 -9.34 9.91 -5.05
N GLY A 70 -10.42 9.74 -4.29
CA GLY A 70 -10.65 10.52 -3.08
C GLY A 70 -9.49 10.38 -2.09
N MET A 71 -8.97 9.16 -1.95
CA MET A 71 -7.83 8.86 -1.08
C MET A 71 -6.51 9.42 -1.61
N LEU A 72 -6.26 9.34 -2.92
CA LEU A 72 -5.07 9.95 -3.54
C LEU A 72 -5.08 11.47 -3.38
N VAL A 73 -6.21 12.13 -3.66
CA VAL A 73 -6.38 13.58 -3.48
C VAL A 73 -6.21 13.95 -2.01
N ALA A 74 -6.88 13.25 -1.09
CA ALA A 74 -6.76 13.46 0.34
C ALA A 74 -5.31 13.28 0.83
N GLY A 75 -4.63 12.22 0.36
CA GLY A 75 -3.22 11.95 0.65
C GLY A 75 -2.30 13.04 0.13
N SER A 76 -2.49 13.50 -1.12
CA SER A 76 -1.71 14.59 -1.71
C SER A 76 -1.91 15.91 -0.98
N VAL A 77 -3.16 16.27 -0.62
CA VAL A 77 -3.47 17.48 0.15
C VAL A 77 -2.79 17.43 1.53
N TYR A 78 -2.85 16.28 2.21
CA TYR A 78 -2.20 16.07 3.49
C TYR A 78 -0.67 16.17 3.41
N CYS A 79 -0.08 15.58 2.38
CA CYS A 79 1.36 15.51 2.16
C CYS A 79 1.97 16.82 1.63
N ARG A 80 1.18 17.74 1.06
CA ARG A 80 1.65 19.01 0.46
C ARG A 80 2.55 19.81 1.40
N ASN A 81 2.21 19.86 2.68
CA ASN A 81 2.95 20.64 3.69
C ASN A 81 4.00 19.80 4.45
N LYS A 82 4.16 18.51 4.10
CA LYS A 82 5.00 17.54 4.83
C LYS A 82 5.68 16.56 3.86
N PRO A 83 6.71 16.99 3.11
CA PRO A 83 7.38 16.15 2.11
C PRO A 83 8.02 14.88 2.71
N ASP A 84 8.46 14.93 3.97
CA ASP A 84 8.96 13.77 4.70
C ASP A 84 7.92 12.64 4.82
N VAL A 85 6.65 13.01 5.07
CA VAL A 85 5.55 12.06 5.20
C VAL A 85 5.26 11.43 3.84
N PHE A 86 5.30 12.23 2.77
CA PHE A 86 5.12 11.73 1.41
C PHE A 86 6.17 10.67 1.05
N ILE A 87 7.44 10.94 1.29
CA ILE A 87 8.52 9.98 0.98
C ILE A 87 8.37 8.73 1.84
N THR A 88 8.07 8.89 3.12
CA THR A 88 7.88 7.75 4.03
C THR A 88 6.72 6.88 3.56
N ALA A 89 5.62 7.49 3.10
CA ALA A 89 4.49 6.77 2.52
C ALA A 89 4.88 6.06 1.22
N ALA A 90 5.60 6.72 0.31
CA ALA A 90 6.06 6.12 -0.93
C ALA A 90 7.00 4.91 -0.68
N GLN A 91 7.98 5.05 0.22
CA GLN A 91 8.90 3.98 0.60
C GLN A 91 8.19 2.82 1.30
N THR A 92 7.23 3.12 2.18
CA THR A 92 6.39 2.11 2.84
C THR A 92 5.53 1.35 1.83
N LEU A 93 4.93 2.06 0.87
CA LEU A 93 4.11 1.47 -0.17
C LEU A 93 4.95 0.55 -1.07
N THR A 94 6.12 1.01 -1.50
CA THR A 94 7.09 0.20 -2.25
C THR A 94 7.41 -1.09 -1.51
N LEU A 95 7.87 -0.98 -0.25
CA LEU A 95 8.27 -2.17 0.51
C LEU A 95 7.09 -3.10 0.77
N ALA A 96 5.90 -2.56 1.01
CA ALA A 96 4.67 -3.34 1.18
C ALA A 96 4.30 -4.12 -0.10
N LEU A 97 4.42 -3.50 -1.27
CA LEU A 97 4.23 -4.18 -2.56
C LEU A 97 5.22 -5.34 -2.75
N TRP A 98 6.49 -5.14 -2.44
CA TRP A 98 7.50 -6.20 -2.51
C TRP A 98 7.21 -7.35 -1.54
N THR A 99 6.82 -7.04 -0.30
CA THR A 99 6.41 -8.09 0.66
C THR A 99 5.17 -8.84 0.20
N ARG A 100 4.20 -8.16 -0.43
CA ARG A 100 3.00 -8.78 -1.00
C ARG A 100 3.33 -9.70 -2.17
N MET A 101 4.25 -9.29 -3.05
CA MET A 101 4.78 -10.15 -4.13
C MET A 101 5.43 -11.40 -3.56
N LEU A 102 6.28 -11.25 -2.54
CA LEU A 102 6.92 -12.38 -1.89
C LEU A 102 5.90 -13.34 -1.27
N MET A 103 4.85 -12.82 -0.62
CA MET A 103 3.77 -13.63 -0.06
C MET A 103 3.00 -14.39 -1.14
N ILE A 104 2.65 -13.73 -2.25
CA ILE A 104 1.96 -14.37 -3.38
C ILE A 104 2.85 -15.44 -4.03
N TYR A 105 4.16 -15.18 -4.11
CA TYR A 105 5.13 -16.14 -4.63
C TYR A 105 5.26 -17.39 -3.74
N LEU A 106 5.30 -17.20 -2.41
CA LEU A 106 5.44 -18.29 -1.45
C LEU A 106 4.14 -19.09 -1.26
N VAL A 107 2.99 -18.40 -1.26
CA VAL A 107 1.67 -18.98 -1.06
C VAL A 107 0.78 -18.58 -2.24
N PRO A 108 0.85 -19.29 -3.37
CA PRO A 108 0.03 -18.99 -4.53
C PRO A 108 -1.41 -19.43 -4.27
N VAL A 109 -2.24 -18.48 -3.87
CA VAL A 109 -3.69 -18.68 -3.71
C VAL A 109 -4.38 -18.32 -5.03
N LYS A 110 -5.27 -19.20 -5.50
CA LYS A 110 -6.07 -18.92 -6.71
C LYS A 110 -7.00 -17.74 -6.45
N SER A 111 -7.28 -16.91 -7.45
CA SER A 111 -8.30 -15.87 -7.32
C SER A 111 -9.66 -16.49 -6.94
N PRO A 112 -10.48 -15.85 -6.09
CA PRO A 112 -11.78 -16.37 -5.72
C PRO A 112 -12.67 -16.62 -6.95
N ARG A 113 -13.50 -17.68 -6.90
CA ARG A 113 -14.41 -18.00 -7.99
C ARG A 113 -15.45 -16.89 -8.16
N GLY A 114 -15.62 -16.42 -9.40
CA GLY A 114 -16.55 -15.34 -9.73
C GLY A 114 -16.01 -13.93 -9.45
N ALA A 115 -14.70 -13.75 -9.34
CA ALA A 115 -14.09 -12.43 -9.32
C ALA A 115 -14.43 -11.66 -10.60
N ILE A 116 -15.03 -10.48 -10.45
CA ILE A 116 -15.30 -9.58 -11.57
C ILE A 116 -14.02 -8.78 -11.81
N PRO A 117 -13.37 -8.91 -12.98
CA PRO A 117 -12.20 -8.10 -13.28
C PRO A 117 -12.61 -6.62 -13.32
N LEU A 118 -11.80 -5.77 -12.69
CA LEU A 118 -12.02 -4.33 -12.73
C LEU A 118 -11.89 -3.82 -14.17
N SER A 119 -12.96 -3.22 -14.69
CA SER A 119 -13.03 -2.73 -16.08
C SER A 119 -12.32 -1.40 -16.32
N SER A 120 -11.85 -0.72 -15.27
CA SER A 120 -11.34 0.64 -15.36
C SER A 120 -9.81 0.71 -15.52
N SER A 121 -9.33 1.50 -16.49
CA SER A 121 -7.91 1.68 -16.88
C SER A 121 -6.94 2.08 -15.76
N ILE A 122 -7.42 2.67 -14.66
CA ILE A 122 -6.57 3.10 -13.54
C ILE A 122 -6.42 2.04 -12.43
N HIS A 123 -7.37 1.12 -12.31
CA HIS A 123 -7.19 -0.06 -11.47
C HIS A 123 -6.15 -1.03 -12.03
N GLU A 124 -5.93 -1.02 -13.35
CA GLU A 124 -4.82 -1.74 -13.95
C GLU A 124 -3.44 -1.16 -13.59
N THR A 125 -3.35 0.15 -13.31
CA THR A 125 -2.08 0.84 -13.01
C THR A 125 -1.75 0.88 -11.52
N VAL A 126 -2.75 1.08 -10.66
CA VAL A 126 -2.56 1.01 -9.19
C VAL A 126 -2.40 -0.44 -8.72
N GLY A 127 -2.72 -1.41 -9.57
CA GLY A 127 -2.79 -2.80 -9.19
C GLY A 127 -3.95 -3.03 -8.22
N SER A 128 -4.28 -4.29 -7.99
CA SER A 128 -5.40 -4.78 -7.18
C SER A 128 -5.34 -4.44 -5.67
N ALA A 129 -4.69 -3.35 -5.26
CA ALA A 129 -4.45 -3.04 -3.86
C ALA A 129 -4.90 -1.63 -3.38
N PRO A 130 -6.13 -1.15 -3.68
CA PRO A 130 -6.71 0.04 -3.05
C PRO A 130 -6.60 0.03 -1.51
N SER A 131 -6.84 -1.14 -0.91
CA SER A 131 -6.74 -1.40 0.53
C SER A 131 -5.32 -1.15 1.05
N LEU A 132 -4.30 -1.50 0.27
CA LEU A 132 -2.90 -1.36 0.65
C LEU A 132 -2.49 0.12 0.66
N VAL A 133 -2.87 0.89 -0.35
CA VAL A 133 -2.66 2.36 -0.38
C VAL A 133 -3.33 3.03 0.82
N ALA A 134 -4.57 2.63 1.13
CA ALA A 134 -5.33 3.14 2.26
C ALA A 134 -4.64 2.84 3.60
N CYS A 135 -4.23 1.59 3.79
CA CYS A 135 -3.53 1.15 4.98
C CYS A 135 -2.17 1.84 5.11
N THR A 136 -1.46 2.12 4.02
CA THR A 136 -0.17 2.84 4.06
C THR A 136 -0.38 4.27 4.52
N LEU A 137 -1.33 4.98 3.92
CA LEU A 137 -1.67 6.35 4.33
C LEU A 137 -2.13 6.38 5.79
N LEU A 138 -2.96 5.43 6.21
CA LEU A 138 -3.37 5.31 7.62
C LEU A 138 -2.17 5.08 8.55
N ALA A 139 -1.27 4.14 8.22
CA ALA A 139 -0.13 3.80 9.05
C ALA A 139 0.83 4.99 9.24
N VAL A 140 1.08 5.76 8.18
CA VAL A 140 1.97 6.93 8.20
C VAL A 140 1.29 8.14 8.85
N THR A 141 -0.01 8.35 8.64
CA THR A 141 -0.75 9.51 9.18
C THR A 141 -1.22 9.33 10.62
N ARG A 142 -1.27 8.09 11.14
CA ARG A 142 -1.76 7.74 12.50
C ARG A 142 -1.16 8.59 13.62
N ARG A 143 0.06 9.11 13.44
CA ARG A 143 0.83 9.82 14.47
C ARG A 143 0.67 11.35 14.48
N HIS A 144 -0.02 11.93 13.50
CA HIS A 144 -0.02 13.39 13.32
C HIS A 144 -1.32 14.08 13.73
N HIS A 145 -2.47 13.71 13.15
CA HIS A 145 -3.74 14.41 13.37
C HIS A 145 -4.91 13.42 13.53
N CYS A 146 -5.78 13.68 14.52
CA CYS A 146 -6.91 12.82 14.84
C CYS A 146 -7.94 12.76 13.70
N ALA A 147 -8.26 13.88 13.06
CA ALA A 147 -9.23 13.95 11.97
C ALA A 147 -8.79 13.13 10.74
N TRP A 148 -7.56 13.35 10.27
CA TRP A 148 -7.01 12.63 9.11
C TRP A 148 -6.86 11.13 9.38
N ARG A 149 -6.56 10.72 10.61
CA ARG A 149 -6.52 9.31 11.00
C ARG A 149 -7.86 8.62 10.76
N TRP A 150 -8.96 9.26 11.18
CA TRP A 150 -10.29 8.69 10.97
C TRP A 150 -10.69 8.69 9.50
N ALA A 151 -10.37 9.76 8.75
CA ALA A 151 -10.62 9.80 7.31
C ALA A 151 -9.93 8.64 6.57
N PHE A 152 -8.63 8.42 6.79
CA PHE A 152 -7.91 7.31 6.16
C PHE A 152 -8.35 5.94 6.68
N ALA A 153 -8.78 5.83 7.94
CA ALA A 153 -9.35 4.60 8.47
C ALA A 153 -10.68 4.25 7.79
N SER A 154 -11.55 5.24 7.57
CA SER A 154 -12.79 5.08 6.81
C SER A 154 -12.50 4.66 5.37
N PHE A 155 -11.54 5.30 4.70
CA PHE A 155 -11.15 4.89 3.35
C PHE A 155 -10.59 3.46 3.30
N ALA A 156 -9.78 3.05 4.28
CA ALA A 156 -9.25 1.69 4.38
C ALA A 156 -10.36 0.65 4.61
N MET A 157 -11.32 0.97 5.48
CA MET A 157 -12.46 0.10 5.74
C MET A 157 -13.36 -0.04 4.51
N VAL A 158 -13.71 1.08 3.87
CA VAL A 158 -14.58 1.10 2.69
C VAL A 158 -13.91 0.39 1.51
N SER A 159 -12.64 0.68 1.20
CA SER A 159 -11.91 -0.02 0.13
C SER A 159 -11.76 -1.51 0.40
N GLY A 160 -11.55 -1.90 1.67
CA GLY A 160 -11.50 -3.29 2.09
C GLY A 160 -12.81 -4.04 1.86
N LEU A 161 -13.93 -3.45 2.30
CA LEU A 161 -15.27 -4.03 2.13
C LEU A 161 -15.69 -4.11 0.66
N LEU A 162 -15.44 -3.05 -0.12
CA LEU A 162 -15.67 -3.08 -1.57
C LEU A 162 -14.85 -4.20 -2.22
N GLY A 163 -13.59 -4.38 -1.79
CA GLY A 163 -12.70 -5.44 -2.30
C GLY A 163 -13.25 -6.84 -2.05
N LEU A 164 -13.89 -7.06 -0.89
CA LEU A 164 -14.61 -8.31 -0.61
C LEU A 164 -15.87 -8.45 -1.45
N ALA A 165 -16.64 -7.37 -1.63
CA ALA A 165 -17.87 -7.37 -2.43
C ALA A 165 -17.63 -7.72 -3.91
N GLN A 166 -16.49 -7.28 -4.48
CA GLN A 166 -16.05 -7.67 -5.82
C GLN A 166 -15.26 -8.98 -5.87
N LYS A 167 -15.03 -9.63 -4.72
CA LYS A 167 -14.21 -10.85 -4.58
C LYS A 167 -12.79 -10.69 -5.15
N LEU A 168 -12.19 -9.50 -4.99
CA LEU A 168 -10.83 -9.20 -5.44
C LEU A 168 -9.75 -9.72 -4.49
N GLN A 169 -10.10 -9.88 -3.21
CA GLN A 169 -9.20 -10.33 -2.17
C GLN A 169 -9.95 -11.25 -1.20
N TYR A 170 -9.20 -12.12 -0.54
CA TYR A 170 -9.73 -12.96 0.54
C TYR A 170 -9.92 -12.16 1.82
N THR A 171 -10.83 -12.61 2.69
CA THR A 171 -11.03 -12.02 4.01
C THR A 171 -9.76 -12.11 4.86
N ALA A 172 -9.00 -13.18 4.70
CA ALA A 172 -7.69 -13.33 5.32
C ALA A 172 -6.72 -12.21 4.91
N ASP A 173 -6.68 -11.85 3.62
CA ASP A 173 -5.81 -10.79 3.11
C ASP A 173 -6.26 -9.40 3.61
N LEU A 174 -7.58 -9.18 3.72
CA LEU A 174 -8.14 -7.95 4.31
C LEU A 174 -7.68 -7.75 5.76
N ILE A 175 -7.65 -8.81 6.56
CA ILE A 175 -7.24 -8.74 7.97
C ILE A 175 -5.72 -8.62 8.11
N THR A 176 -4.97 -9.26 7.20
CA THR A 176 -3.49 -9.29 7.25
C THR A 176 -2.87 -8.01 6.68
N THR A 177 -3.54 -7.32 5.76
CA THR A 177 -3.01 -6.11 5.11
C THR A 177 -2.68 -4.98 6.11
N PRO A 178 -3.57 -4.60 7.05
CA PRO A 178 -3.26 -3.58 8.04
C PRO A 178 -2.04 -3.92 8.91
N SER A 179 -1.94 -5.16 9.40
CA SER A 179 -0.83 -5.57 10.26
C SER A 179 0.49 -5.56 9.48
N LEU A 180 0.51 -6.13 8.28
CA LEU A 180 1.68 -6.12 7.40
C LEU A 180 2.15 -4.68 7.10
N VAL A 181 1.24 -3.81 6.70
CA VAL A 181 1.58 -2.43 6.34
C VAL A 181 2.10 -1.64 7.54
N THR A 182 1.54 -1.85 8.73
CA THR A 182 2.07 -1.20 9.95
C THR A 182 3.47 -1.69 10.33
N LEU A 183 3.75 -2.99 10.13
CA LEU A 183 5.09 -3.55 10.32
C LEU A 183 6.07 -2.93 9.34
N VAL A 184 5.74 -2.92 8.05
CA VAL A 184 6.57 -2.32 6.99
C VAL A 184 6.83 -0.83 7.27
N ALA A 185 5.80 -0.08 7.66
CA ALA A 185 5.93 1.34 8.02
C ALA A 185 6.88 1.55 9.21
N SER A 186 6.85 0.65 10.19
CA SER A 186 7.76 0.71 11.34
C SER A 186 9.21 0.46 10.95
N VAL A 187 9.46 -0.48 10.04
CA VAL A 187 10.79 -0.78 9.49
C VAL A 187 11.33 0.42 8.70
N VAL A 188 10.52 1.00 7.81
CA VAL A 188 10.91 2.20 7.05
C VAL A 188 11.23 3.37 7.99
N ALA A 189 10.41 3.58 9.02
CA ALA A 189 10.67 4.62 10.01
C ALA A 189 11.99 4.39 10.76
N ALA A 190 12.30 3.15 11.16
CA ALA A 190 13.55 2.80 11.83
C ALA A 190 14.77 3.03 10.92
N VAL A 191 14.71 2.57 9.66
CA VAL A 191 15.79 2.75 8.67
C VAL A 191 16.07 4.24 8.44
N ARG A 192 15.02 5.05 8.26
CA ARG A 192 15.19 6.51 8.08
C ARG A 192 15.86 7.17 9.29
N GLN A 193 15.52 6.75 10.50
CA GLN A 193 16.17 7.27 11.71
C GLN A 193 17.65 6.93 11.75
N THR A 194 18.03 5.69 11.41
CA THR A 194 19.44 5.27 11.35
C THR A 194 20.22 6.06 10.30
N VAL A 195 19.66 6.24 9.10
CA VAL A 195 20.31 7.03 8.03
C VAL A 195 20.51 8.48 8.47
N GLY A 196 19.50 9.12 9.05
CA GLY A 196 19.61 10.50 9.55
C GLY A 196 20.71 10.67 10.60
N GLN A 197 20.89 9.70 11.51
CA GLN A 197 21.96 9.72 12.50
C GLN A 197 23.36 9.61 11.87
N ILE A 198 23.52 8.76 10.84
CA ILE A 198 24.79 8.60 10.12
C ILE A 198 25.16 9.88 9.38
N THR A 199 24.21 10.50 8.68
CA THR A 199 24.45 11.74 7.94
C THR A 199 24.82 12.91 8.87
N SER A 200 24.20 13.00 10.04
CA SER A 200 24.53 14.00 11.06
C SER A 200 25.96 13.84 11.58
N LYS A 201 26.36 12.61 11.94
CA LYS A 201 27.73 12.30 12.37
C LYS A 201 28.76 12.59 11.28
N ALA A 202 28.45 12.32 10.02
CA ALA A 202 29.36 12.60 8.90
C ALA A 202 29.57 14.11 8.66
N LYS A 203 28.55 14.95 8.91
CA LYS A 203 28.70 16.41 8.86
C LYS A 203 29.57 16.95 9.99
N LEU A 204 29.40 16.42 11.21
CA LEU A 204 30.20 16.80 12.38
C LEU A 204 31.69 16.47 12.23
N LYS A 205 32.05 15.43 11.47
CA LYS A 205 33.45 15.04 11.21
C LYS A 205 34.15 15.89 10.14
N LYS A 206 33.39 16.70 9.38
CA LYS A 206 33.92 17.57 8.31
C LYS A 206 34.11 19.03 8.77
N LEU A 207 33.67 19.35 9.98
CA LEU A 207 33.92 20.61 10.67
C LEU A 207 35.14 20.46 11.58
#